data_AF-A0A0F9G1K8-F1
#
_entry.id   AF-A0A0F9G1K8-F1
#
_cell.length_a   1.000
_cell.length_b   1.000
_cell.length_c   1.000
_cell.angle_alpha   90.00
_cell.angle_beta   90.00
_cell.angle_gamma   90.00
#
_symmetry.space_group_name_H-M   'P 1'
#
loop_
_entity.id
_entity.type
_entity.pdbx_description
1 polymer ?
#
loop_
_entity_poly.entity_id
_entity_poly.type
_entity_poly.pdbx_seq_one_letter_code
_entity_poly.pdbx_strand_id
1 'polypeptide(L)'
;MPITDEIVLPAQILSQGIGFGKPIFLNSQNIFEENTYLKKDIDQEILKFKKAIKKSKKEILEIKKSFANDELKITFDILNTHLEILSDPVILSEVVNRIKKENKSIHKILKNLLDEYKNKIKDPFFKEKVTDISDVFK
;
A
#
# COMPACT_ATOMS: atom_id res chain seq x y z
N MET A 1 5.29 42.66 16.65
CA MET A 1 4.66 41.37 16.29
C MET A 1 5.39 40.88 15.05
N PRO A 2 5.93 39.65 14.99
CA PRO A 2 6.58 39.21 13.77
C PRO A 2 5.48 38.98 12.73
N ILE A 3 5.68 39.58 11.56
CA ILE A 3 4.87 39.37 10.37
C ILE A 3 5.18 37.92 9.96
N THR A 4 4.23 37.01 10.15
CA THR A 4 4.31 35.69 9.50
C THR A 4 4.17 35.94 8.01
N ASP A 5 5.25 35.65 7.27
CA ASP A 5 5.27 35.76 5.82
C ASP A 5 4.10 34.98 5.21
N GLU A 6 3.28 35.68 4.44
CA GLU A 6 2.20 35.06 3.67
C GLU A 6 2.83 34.29 2.49
N ILE A 7 2.49 33.01 2.36
CA ILE A 7 3.03 32.13 1.31
C ILE A 7 1.89 31.81 0.33
N VAL A 8 2.06 32.23 -0.92
CA VAL A 8 1.16 31.88 -2.02
C VAL A 8 1.77 30.74 -2.82
N LEU A 9 1.08 29.61 -2.89
CA LEU A 9 1.53 28.42 -3.61
C LEU A 9 0.80 28.28 -4.96
N PRO A 10 1.50 28.07 -6.08
CA PRO A 10 0.85 27.72 -7.34
C PRO A 10 0.21 26.33 -7.23
N ALA A 11 -1.01 26.17 -7.76
CA ALA A 11 -1.76 24.93 -7.67
C ALA A 11 -2.55 24.64 -8.95
N GLN A 12 -2.82 23.36 -9.18
CA GLN A 12 -3.78 22.90 -10.19
C GLN A 12 -5.16 22.74 -9.54
N ILE A 13 -6.18 23.34 -10.14
CA ILE A 13 -7.56 23.26 -9.63
C ILE A 13 -8.14 21.89 -10.00
N LEU A 14 -8.44 21.08 -8.98
CA LEU A 14 -9.10 19.78 -9.15
C LEU A 14 -10.61 19.83 -8.85
N SER A 15 -11.04 20.75 -7.98
CA SER A 15 -12.44 20.99 -7.63
C SER A 15 -12.62 22.46 -7.25
N GLN A 16 -13.82 23.01 -7.48
CA GLN A 16 -14.14 24.41 -7.17
C GLN A 16 -14.56 24.56 -5.70
N GLY A 17 -14.02 25.58 -5.02
CA GLY A 17 -14.40 25.91 -3.65
C GLY A 17 -13.36 26.78 -2.93
N ILE A 18 -13.73 27.31 -1.76
CA ILE A 18 -12.84 28.04 -0.86
C ILE A 18 -12.88 27.34 0.51
N GLY A 19 -11.72 26.99 1.05
CA GLY A 19 -11.60 26.33 2.36
C GLY A 19 -10.64 27.09 3.27
N PHE A 20 -11.01 27.24 4.54
CA PHE A 20 -10.17 27.83 5.58
C PHE A 20 -9.96 26.81 6.69
N GLY A 21 -8.71 26.61 7.13
CA GLY A 21 -8.41 25.61 8.16
C GLY A 21 -6.95 25.63 8.57
N LYS A 22 -6.65 24.92 9.66
CA LYS A 22 -5.27 24.70 10.09
C LYS A 22 -4.64 23.63 9.21
N PRO A 23 -3.43 23.83 8.66
CA PRO A 23 -2.76 22.80 7.89
C PRO A 23 -2.42 21.60 8.78
N ILE A 24 -2.71 20.39 8.28
CA ILE A 24 -2.27 19.13 8.88
C ILE A 24 -1.21 18.54 7.97
N PHE A 25 0.01 18.40 8.47
CA PHE A 25 1.10 17.77 7.74
C PHE A 25 1.05 16.25 7.93
N LEU A 26 0.61 15.54 6.89
CA LEU A 26 0.68 14.09 6.85
C LEU A 26 2.09 13.66 6.50
N ASN A 27 2.84 13.15 7.47
CA ASN A 27 4.15 12.54 7.22
C ASN A 27 3.95 11.05 6.93
N SER A 28 3.83 10.68 5.66
CA SER A 28 3.94 9.28 5.24
C SER A 28 5.42 8.91 5.21
N GLN A 29 6.00 8.59 6.37
CA GLN A 29 7.30 7.94 6.34
C GLN A 29 7.13 6.59 5.67
N ASN A 30 7.88 6.34 4.60
CA ASN A 30 8.07 5.00 4.09
C ASN A 30 8.79 4.21 5.19
N ILE A 31 8.04 3.45 5.99
CA ILE A 31 8.58 2.59 7.05
C ILE A 31 9.17 1.34 6.39
N PHE A 32 10.16 1.53 5.51
CA PHE A 32 11.01 0.42 5.06
C PHE A 32 12.21 0.41 6.00
N GLU A 33 12.15 -0.41 7.05
CA GLU A 33 13.39 -0.77 7.74
C GLU A 33 14.31 -1.46 6.73
N GLU A 34 15.48 -0.88 6.48
CA GLU A 34 16.54 -1.40 5.59
C GLU A 34 17.19 -2.71 6.10
N ASN A 35 16.61 -3.36 7.11
CA ASN A 35 17.05 -4.66 7.58
C ASN A 35 16.79 -5.70 6.47
N THR A 36 17.82 -5.88 5.65
CA THR A 36 17.81 -6.74 4.46
C THR A 36 17.92 -8.22 4.87
N TYR A 37 18.45 -8.48 6.07
CA TYR A 37 18.70 -9.81 6.62
C TYR A 37 17.58 -10.26 7.56
N LEU A 38 17.36 -11.58 7.60
CA LEU A 38 16.45 -12.21 8.54
C LEU A 38 16.98 -12.04 9.97
N LYS A 39 16.23 -11.33 10.84
CA LYS A 39 16.55 -11.21 12.28
C LYS A 39 15.97 -12.35 13.12
N LYS A 40 15.07 -13.17 12.55
CA LYS A 40 14.27 -14.21 13.21
C LYS A 40 14.29 -15.50 12.38
N ASP A 41 13.75 -16.58 12.93
CA ASP A 41 13.54 -17.84 12.20
C ASP A 41 12.57 -17.65 11.01
N ILE A 42 12.77 -18.42 9.93
CA ILE A 42 11.95 -18.47 8.72
C ILE A 42 10.48 -18.71 9.09
N ASP A 43 10.21 -19.62 10.01
CA ASP A 43 8.84 -19.93 10.43
C ASP A 43 8.16 -18.76 11.15
N GLN A 44 8.93 -18.00 11.94
CA GLN A 44 8.41 -16.78 12.58
C GLN A 44 8.12 -15.69 11.56
N GLU A 45 8.94 -15.56 10.51
CA GLU A 45 8.73 -14.58 9.45
C GLU A 45 7.48 -14.93 8.60
N ILE A 46 7.29 -16.22 8.28
CA ILE A 46 6.07 -16.71 7.62
C ILE A 46 4.83 -16.46 8.50
N LEU A 47 4.93 -16.68 9.81
CA LEU A 47 3.83 -16.39 10.73
C LEU A 47 3.51 -14.89 10.78
N LYS A 48 4.54 -14.04 10.80
CA LYS A 48 4.40 -12.58 10.76
C LYS A 48 3.70 -12.13 9.47
N PHE A 49 4.09 -12.69 8.34
CA PHE A 49 3.44 -12.44 7.05
C PHE A 49 1.94 -12.75 7.09
N LYS A 50 1.58 -13.98 7.49
CA LYS A 50 0.19 -14.44 7.52
C LYS A 50 -0.66 -13.56 8.44
N LYS A 51 -0.10 -13.14 9.58
CA LYS A 51 -0.75 -12.19 10.49
C LYS A 51 -0.96 -10.83 9.84
N ALA A 52 0.03 -10.29 9.13
CA ALA A 52 -0.08 -9.02 8.41
C ALA A 52 -1.18 -9.09 7.34
N ILE A 53 -1.19 -10.12 6.49
CA ILE A 53 -2.24 -10.32 5.47
C ILE A 53 -3.64 -10.38 6.11
N LYS A 54 -3.79 -11.13 7.20
CA LYS A 54 -5.08 -11.22 7.91
C LYS A 54 -5.52 -9.87 8.48
N LYS A 55 -4.58 -9.10 9.03
CA LYS A 55 -4.83 -7.76 9.58
C LYS A 55 -5.26 -6.79 8.47
N SER A 56 -4.50 -6.69 7.38
CA SER A 56 -4.82 -5.80 6.25
C SER A 56 -6.18 -6.12 5.62
N LYS A 57 -6.52 -7.40 5.45
CA LYS A 57 -7.86 -7.80 4.97
C LYS A 57 -8.97 -7.32 5.89
N LYS A 58 -8.78 -7.45 7.21
CA LYS A 58 -9.75 -7.01 8.19
C LYS A 58 -9.94 -5.49 8.12
N GLU A 59 -8.86 -4.73 8.07
CA GLU A 59 -8.89 -3.26 7.97
C GLU A 59 -9.61 -2.81 6.69
N ILE A 60 -9.31 -3.42 5.54
CA ILE A 60 -10.01 -3.11 4.28
C ILE A 60 -11.51 -3.41 4.39
N LEU A 61 -11.90 -4.53 5.00
CA LEU A 61 -13.31 -4.88 5.20
C LEU A 61 -14.01 -3.91 6.17
N GLU A 62 -13.33 -3.42 7.20
CA GLU A 62 -13.86 -2.41 8.13
C GLU A 62 -14.05 -1.06 7.43
N ILE A 63 -13.10 -0.65 6.60
CA ILE A 63 -13.21 0.54 5.75
C ILE A 63 -14.43 0.41 4.82
N LYS A 64 -14.59 -0.73 4.14
CA LYS A 64 -15.77 -0.99 3.28
C LYS A 64 -17.10 -0.88 4.04
N LYS A 65 -17.15 -1.38 5.29
CA LYS A 65 -18.35 -1.30 6.13
C LYS A 65 -18.66 0.11 6.59
N SER A 66 -17.65 0.98 6.71
CA SER A 66 -17.84 2.37 7.14
C SER A 66 -18.51 3.25 6.07
N PHE A 67 -18.53 2.81 4.81
CA PHE A 67 -19.24 3.49 3.73
C PHE A 67 -20.70 2.99 3.66
N ALA A 68 -21.62 3.82 4.12
CA ALA A 68 -23.05 3.47 4.25
C ALA A 68 -23.89 3.64 2.98
N ASN A 69 -23.38 4.30 1.93
CA ASN A 69 -24.13 4.67 0.74
C ASN A 69 -23.48 4.12 -0.55
N ASP A 70 -24.33 3.65 -1.48
CA ASP A 70 -23.97 3.07 -2.79
C ASP A 70 -23.27 4.04 -3.76
N GLU A 71 -23.11 5.33 -3.40
CA GLU A 71 -22.52 6.36 -4.26
C GLU A 71 -21.00 6.23 -4.46
N LEU A 72 -20.34 5.31 -3.73
CA LEU A 72 -18.88 5.11 -3.77
C LEU A 72 -18.47 3.84 -4.52
N LYS A 73 -19.24 3.42 -5.53
CA LYS A 73 -18.98 2.18 -6.30
C LYS A 73 -17.52 2.03 -6.76
N ILE A 74 -16.90 3.10 -7.27
CA ILE A 74 -15.49 3.09 -7.69
C ILE A 74 -14.55 2.78 -6.51
N THR A 75 -14.82 3.34 -5.32
CA THR A 75 -14.03 3.07 -4.10
C THR A 75 -14.18 1.61 -3.68
N PHE A 76 -15.39 1.05 -3.78
CA PHE A 76 -15.62 -0.37 -3.50
C PHE A 76 -14.88 -1.28 -4.46
N ASP A 77 -14.85 -0.94 -5.76
CA ASP A 77 -14.15 -1.71 -6.79
C ASP A 77 -12.63 -1.74 -6.54
N ILE A 78 -12.02 -0.58 -6.21
CA ILE A 78 -10.61 -0.51 -5.83
C ILE A 78 -10.33 -1.42 -4.63
N LEU A 79 -11.11 -1.30 -3.55
CA LEU A 79 -10.93 -2.12 -2.34
C LEU A 79 -11.18 -3.62 -2.59
N ASN A 80 -12.07 -3.98 -3.52
CA ASN A 80 -12.27 -5.35 -3.95
C ASN A 80 -11.03 -5.92 -4.64
N THR A 81 -10.44 -5.18 -5.58
CA THR A 81 -9.18 -5.58 -6.22
C THR A 81 -8.06 -5.77 -5.20
N HIS A 82 -7.97 -4.91 -4.19
CA HIS A 82 -6.99 -5.05 -3.11
C HIS A 82 -7.22 -6.34 -2.30
N LEU A 83 -8.47 -6.69 -2.01
CA LEU A 83 -8.83 -7.94 -1.32
C LEU A 83 -8.53 -9.19 -2.16
N GLU A 84 -8.75 -9.12 -3.47
CA GLU A 84 -8.43 -10.19 -4.42
C GLU A 84 -6.92 -10.46 -4.44
N ILE A 85 -6.09 -9.41 -4.58
CA ILE A 85 -4.63 -9.51 -4.55
C ILE A 85 -4.15 -10.15 -3.24
N LEU A 86 -4.67 -9.69 -2.10
CA LEU A 86 -4.32 -10.24 -0.79
C LEU A 86 -4.81 -11.69 -0.57
N SER A 87 -5.73 -12.17 -1.41
CA SER A 87 -6.32 -13.52 -1.33
C SER A 87 -5.81 -14.47 -2.38
N ASP A 88 -5.01 -14.00 -3.35
CA ASP A 88 -4.46 -14.82 -4.42
C ASP A 88 -3.46 -15.85 -3.84
N PRO A 89 -3.78 -17.17 -3.90
CA PRO A 89 -2.90 -18.20 -3.38
C PRO A 89 -1.56 -18.29 -4.14
N VAL A 90 -1.52 -17.88 -5.42
CA VAL A 90 -0.30 -17.85 -6.23
C VAL A 90 0.66 -16.79 -5.68
N ILE A 91 0.19 -15.56 -5.49
CA ILE A 91 1.00 -14.47 -4.93
C ILE A 91 1.47 -14.83 -3.51
N LEU A 92 0.55 -15.29 -2.66
CA LEU A 92 0.88 -15.64 -1.27
C LEU A 92 1.89 -16.79 -1.18
N SER A 93 1.76 -17.81 -2.03
CA SER A 93 2.71 -18.92 -2.06
C SER A 93 4.07 -18.52 -2.63
N GLU A 94 4.13 -17.64 -3.63
CA GLU A 94 5.38 -17.10 -4.15
C GLU A 94 6.16 -16.35 -3.06
N VAL A 95 5.48 -15.46 -2.31
CA VAL A 95 6.11 -14.73 -1.20
C VAL A 95 6.65 -15.70 -0.14
N VAL A 96 5.86 -16.69 0.29
CA VAL A 96 6.32 -17.71 1.26
C VAL A 96 7.50 -18.51 0.73
N ASN A 97 7.50 -18.87 -0.55
CA ASN A 97 8.60 -19.60 -1.17
C ASN A 97 9.88 -18.76 -1.22
N ARG A 98 9.78 -17.45 -1.52
CA ARG A 98 10.93 -16.54 -1.49
C ARG A 98 11.47 -16.33 -0.07
N ILE A 99 10.62 -16.29 0.95
CA ILE A 99 11.07 -16.23 2.36
C ILE A 99 11.95 -17.43 2.70
N LYS A 100 11.51 -18.64 2.29
CA LYS A 100 12.26 -19.88 2.52
C LYS A 100 13.57 -19.96 1.74
N LYS A 101 13.58 -19.46 0.49
CA LYS A 101 14.74 -19.59 -0.42
C LYS A 101 15.79 -18.50 -0.24
N GLU A 102 15.37 -17.26 -0.05
CA GLU A 102 16.27 -16.10 -0.11
C GLU A 102 16.86 -15.72 1.25
N ASN A 103 16.29 -16.22 2.36
CA ASN A 103 16.70 -15.88 3.74
C ASN A 103 16.80 -14.36 3.98
N LYS A 104 15.89 -13.61 3.35
CA LYS A 104 15.76 -12.15 3.44
C LYS A 104 14.53 -11.80 4.25
N SER A 105 14.54 -10.62 4.84
CA SER A 105 13.36 -10.08 5.51
C SER A 105 12.17 -9.99 4.55
N ILE A 106 10.96 -10.09 5.10
CA ILE A 106 9.76 -10.05 4.28
C ILE A 106 9.60 -8.75 3.51
N HIS A 107 10.03 -7.64 4.10
CA HIS A 107 10.00 -6.32 3.46
C HIS A 107 10.84 -6.32 2.18
N LYS A 108 12.04 -6.93 2.22
CA LYS A 108 12.92 -7.00 1.06
C LYS A 108 12.31 -7.87 -0.05
N ILE A 109 11.69 -8.99 0.32
CA ILE A 109 11.03 -9.89 -0.62
C ILE A 109 9.85 -9.21 -1.29
N LEU A 110 8.97 -8.57 -0.51
CA LEU A 110 7.82 -7.84 -1.04
C LEU A 110 8.26 -6.67 -1.93
N LYS A 111 9.27 -5.90 -1.52
CA LYS A 111 9.84 -4.83 -2.36
C LYS A 111 10.38 -5.36 -3.68
N ASN A 112 11.16 -6.43 -3.66
CA ASN A 112 11.69 -7.03 -4.88
C ASN A 112 10.56 -7.54 -5.80
N LEU A 113 9.53 -8.17 -5.22
CA LEU A 113 8.37 -8.65 -5.97
C LEU A 113 7.65 -7.47 -6.65
N LEU A 114 7.40 -6.38 -5.92
CA LEU A 114 6.80 -5.15 -6.44
C LEU A 114 7.62 -4.55 -7.58
N ASP A 115 8.94 -4.45 -7.40
CA ASP A 115 9.83 -3.89 -8.40
C ASP A 115 9.85 -4.78 -9.67
N GLU A 116 9.80 -6.11 -9.51
CA GLU A 116 9.67 -7.05 -10.64
C GLU A 116 8.33 -6.90 -11.38
N TYR A 117 7.21 -6.77 -10.66
CA TYR A 117 5.90 -6.52 -11.28
C TYR A 117 5.86 -5.18 -12.02
N LYS A 118 6.40 -4.12 -11.40
CA LYS A 118 6.54 -2.79 -12.04
C LYS A 118 7.36 -2.87 -13.33
N ASN A 119 8.44 -3.64 -13.35
CA ASN A 119 9.33 -3.76 -14.50
C ASN A 119 8.78 -4.65 -15.62
N LYS A 120 7.95 -5.65 -15.29
CA LYS A 120 7.30 -6.53 -16.28
C LYS A 120 6.12 -5.84 -16.97
N ILE A 121 5.44 -4.95 -16.27
CA ILE A 121 4.27 -4.24 -16.75
C ILE A 121 4.69 -2.83 -17.19
N LYS A 122 5.31 -2.74 -18.39
CA LYS A 122 5.72 -1.45 -19.01
C LYS A 122 4.64 -0.85 -19.92
N ASP A 123 3.53 -1.54 -20.11
CA ASP A 123 2.44 -1.06 -20.94
C ASP A 123 1.64 0.02 -20.18
N PRO A 124 1.47 1.23 -20.75
CA PRO A 124 0.67 2.31 -20.17
C PRO A 124 -0.74 1.88 -19.74
N PHE A 125 -1.32 0.89 -20.41
CA PHE A 125 -2.66 0.37 -20.12
C PHE A 125 -2.76 -0.35 -18.76
N PHE A 126 -1.65 -0.93 -18.28
CA PHE A 126 -1.63 -1.69 -17.03
C PHE A 126 -1.01 -0.93 -15.86
N LYS A 127 -0.70 0.36 -16.05
CA LYS A 127 -0.07 1.21 -15.05
C LYS A 127 -0.94 1.40 -13.80
N GLU A 128 -2.27 1.44 -13.97
CA GLU A 128 -3.22 1.49 -12.85
C GLU A 128 -3.12 0.22 -11.99
N LYS A 129 -3.13 -0.97 -12.60
CA LYS A 129 -3.00 -2.25 -11.88
C LYS A 129 -1.68 -2.37 -11.11
N VAL A 130 -0.58 -1.83 -11.64
CA VAL A 130 0.71 -1.80 -10.94
C VAL A 130 0.65 -0.88 -9.73
N THR A 131 -0.06 0.24 -9.86
CA THR A 131 -0.26 1.21 -8.78
C THR A 131 -1.09 0.58 -7.66
N ASP A 132 -2.18 -0.11 -8.01
CA ASP A 132 -3.02 -0.85 -7.05
C ASP A 132 -2.23 -1.90 -6.26
N ILE A 133 -1.42 -2.71 -6.96
CA ILE A 133 -0.53 -3.67 -6.29
C ILE A 133 0.46 -2.93 -5.38
N SER A 134 1.07 -1.84 -5.85
CA SER A 134 2.05 -1.09 -5.06
C SER A 134 1.46 -0.47 -3.79
N ASP A 135 0.20 -0.05 -3.81
CA ASP A 135 -0.44 0.56 -2.65
C ASP A 135 -0.89 -0.47 -1.61
N VAL A 136 -1.19 -1.72 -2.02
CA VAL A 136 -1.43 -2.84 -1.08
C VAL A 136 -0.20 -3.16 -0.21
N PHE A 137 0.99 -2.97 -0.77
CA PHE A 137 2.26 -3.42 -0.16
C PHE A 137 3.11 -2.28 0.44
N LYS A 138 2.64 -1.04 0.41
CA LYS A 138 3.22 0.09 1.16
C LYS A 138 2.91 -0.04 2.65
#